data_AF-A0A6S7K881-F1
#
_entry.id   AF-A0A6S7K881-F1
#
_cell.length_a   1.000
_cell.length_b   1.000
_cell.length_c   1.000
_cell.angle_alpha   90.00
_cell.angle_beta   90.00
_cell.angle_gamma   90.00
#
_symmetry.space_group_name_H-M   'P 1'
#
loop_
_entity.id
_entity.type
_entity.pdbx_description
1 polymer ?
#
loop_
_entity_poly.entity_id
_entity_poly.type
_entity_poly.pdbx_seq_one_letter_code
_entity_poly.pdbx_strand_id
1 'polypeptide(L)'
;TFAKNLSNTHIRIMCDNTTAVNVINHLGHLGTSHSDICNNMTKQIWKWCIDKNRWLTVAYIPGKQNLVADYESRRHQRESEWMLNEALLSDTLVKLNFSSEIDLFATR
;
A
#
# COMPACT_ATOMS: atom_id res chain seq x y z
N THR A 1 -12.33 -14.74 4.41
CA THR A 1 -11.96 -13.64 5.34
C THR A 1 -10.62 -13.97 5.97
N PHE A 2 -9.68 -13.03 5.99
CA PHE A 2 -8.33 -13.23 6.54
C PHE A 2 -8.37 -13.60 8.04
N ALA A 3 -7.51 -14.53 8.47
CA ALA A 3 -7.32 -14.95 9.87
C ALA A 3 -8.60 -15.23 10.68
N LYS A 4 -9.69 -15.69 10.02
CA LYS A 4 -11.02 -15.86 10.65
C LYS A 4 -11.03 -16.81 11.84
N ASN A 5 -10.27 -17.91 11.74
CA ASN A 5 -10.25 -18.98 12.74
C ASN A 5 -9.04 -18.90 13.67
N LEU A 6 -8.22 -17.85 13.56
CA LEU A 6 -7.05 -17.66 14.41
C LEU A 6 -7.42 -16.78 15.61
N SER A 7 -7.17 -17.30 16.81
CA SER A 7 -7.27 -16.59 18.09
C SER A 7 -5.93 -16.63 18.81
N ASN A 8 -5.71 -15.68 19.72
CA ASN A 8 -4.50 -15.63 20.55
C ASN A 8 -3.19 -15.68 19.75
N THR A 9 -3.15 -14.98 18.62
CA THR A 9 -2.06 -15.05 17.64
C THR A 9 -1.50 -13.66 17.40
N HIS A 10 -0.19 -13.59 17.18
CA HIS A 10 0.46 -12.39 16.69
C HIS A 10 0.50 -12.38 15.15
N ILE A 11 -0.01 -11.31 14.57
CA ILE A 11 -0.01 -11.08 13.13
C ILE A 11 0.92 -9.91 12.84
N ARG A 12 1.90 -10.13 11.96
CA ARG A 12 2.78 -9.09 11.44
C ARG A 12 2.42 -8.78 10.00
N ILE A 13 2.07 -7.53 9.73
CA ILE A 13 1.79 -7.02 8.39
C ILE A 13 3.06 -6.36 7.85
N MET A 14 3.41 -6.68 6.60
CA MET A 14 4.48 -5.99 5.89
C MET A 14 3.83 -4.94 4.99
N CYS A 15 4.25 -3.68 5.09
CA CYS A 15 3.64 -2.56 4.38
C CYS A 15 4.70 -1.59 3.87
N ASP A 16 4.52 -1.03 2.68
CA ASP A 16 5.39 -0.02 2.08
C ASP A 16 4.96 1.42 2.37
N ASN A 17 3.77 1.61 2.91
CA ASN A 17 3.29 2.92 3.33
C ASN A 17 3.73 3.21 4.77
N THR A 18 4.74 4.06 4.89
CA THR A 18 5.29 4.49 6.19
C THR A 18 4.25 5.18 7.07
N THR A 19 3.32 5.94 6.50
CA THR A 19 2.19 6.52 7.25
C THR A 19 1.30 5.45 7.83
N ALA A 20 0.96 4.41 7.08
CA ALA A 20 0.14 3.30 7.57
C ALA A 20 0.85 2.52 8.69
N VAL A 21 2.15 2.25 8.53
CA VAL A 21 3.00 1.65 9.56
C VAL A 21 2.93 2.48 10.85
N ASN A 22 3.15 3.80 10.72
CA ASN A 22 3.17 4.71 11.85
C ASN A 22 1.80 4.79 12.54
N VAL A 23 0.74 4.97 11.76
CA VAL A 23 -0.64 5.08 12.26
C VAL A 23 -1.06 3.80 12.99
N ILE A 24 -0.83 2.61 12.44
CA ILE A 24 -1.31 1.38 13.10
C ILE A 24 -0.49 1.07 14.36
N ASN A 25 0.84 1.20 14.30
CA ASN A 25 1.71 0.92 15.45
C ASN A 25 1.57 1.99 16.55
N HIS A 26 1.50 3.28 16.21
CA HIS A 26 1.38 4.33 17.22
C HIS A 26 -0.03 4.44 17.79
N LEU A 27 -1.09 4.33 16.97
CA LEU A 27 -2.46 4.44 17.48
C LEU A 27 -2.91 3.23 18.28
N GLY A 28 -2.27 2.08 18.09
CA GLY A 28 -2.47 0.91 18.94
C GLY A 28 -1.96 1.10 20.38
N HIS A 29 -1.08 2.09 20.62
CA HIS A 29 -0.39 2.26 21.91
C HIS A 29 -0.56 3.65 22.54
N LEU A 30 -0.62 4.74 21.77
CA LEU A 30 -0.46 6.12 22.26
C LEU A 30 -1.54 7.13 21.80
N GLY A 31 -2.44 6.75 20.90
CA GLY A 31 -3.64 7.54 20.58
C GLY A 31 -3.50 8.65 19.52
N THR A 32 -4.62 8.84 18.81
CA THR A 32 -5.02 9.80 17.75
C THR A 32 -4.03 10.21 16.65
N SER A 33 -4.41 9.95 15.40
CA SER A 33 -3.95 10.62 14.19
C SER A 33 -4.72 11.93 14.04
N HIS A 34 -4.10 12.93 13.41
CA HIS A 34 -4.78 14.17 13.05
C HIS A 34 -5.86 13.99 11.97
N SER A 35 -5.90 12.83 11.32
CA SER A 35 -6.95 12.47 10.36
C SER A 35 -8.01 11.59 11.02
N ASP A 36 -9.25 12.10 11.09
CA ASP A 36 -10.41 11.36 11.60
C ASP A 36 -10.69 10.08 10.82
N ILE A 37 -10.47 10.12 9.51
CA ILE A 37 -10.64 8.96 8.62
C ILE A 37 -9.65 7.86 9.01
N CYS A 38 -8.37 8.21 9.16
CA CYS A 38 -7.34 7.26 9.56
C CYS A 38 -7.58 6.73 10.98
N ASN A 39 -8.05 7.57 11.90
CA ASN A 39 -8.43 7.15 13.25
C ASN A 39 -9.58 6.15 13.23
N ASN A 40 -10.64 6.44 12.50
CA ASN A 40 -11.80 5.56 12.43
C ASN A 40 -11.43 4.20 11.83
N MET A 41 -10.64 4.19 10.75
CA MET A 41 -10.13 2.96 10.15
C MET A 41 -9.27 2.16 11.15
N THR A 42 -8.38 2.83 11.86
CA THR A 42 -7.49 2.16 12.83
C THR A 42 -8.26 1.56 14.01
N LYS A 43 -9.30 2.26 14.49
CA LYS A 43 -10.23 1.73 15.52
C LYS A 43 -10.93 0.45 15.04
N GLN A 44 -11.37 0.40 13.78
CA GLN A 44 -11.99 -0.80 13.21
C GLN A 44 -11.03 -1.98 13.17
N ILE A 45 -9.78 -1.73 12.75
CA ILE A 45 -8.72 -2.75 12.71
C ILE A 45 -8.44 -3.30 14.11
N TRP A 46 -8.27 -2.43 15.11
CA TRP A 46 -7.99 -2.86 16.48
C TRP A 46 -9.19 -3.53 17.16
N LYS A 47 -10.42 -3.08 16.89
CA LYS A 47 -11.63 -3.75 17.37
C LYS A 47 -11.71 -5.19 16.84
N TRP A 48 -11.42 -5.40 15.56
CA TRP A 48 -11.30 -6.74 15.00
C TRP A 48 -10.20 -7.56 15.69
N CYS A 49 -9.07 -6.95 16.08
CA CYS A 49 -8.01 -7.66 16.80
C CYS A 49 -8.46 -8.12 18.20
N ILE A 50 -9.07 -7.21 18.97
CA ILE A 50 -9.52 -7.44 20.35
C ILE A 50 -10.50 -8.60 20.44
N ASP A 51 -11.47 -8.69 19.52
CA ASP A 51 -12.51 -9.73 19.51
C ASP A 51 -11.98 -11.17 19.51
N LYS A 52 -10.72 -11.39 19.11
CA LYS A 52 -10.07 -12.73 19.07
C LYS A 52 -8.74 -12.78 19.82
N ASN A 53 -8.46 -11.79 20.66
CA ASN A 53 -7.18 -11.61 21.34
C ASN A 53 -5.98 -11.69 20.38
N ARG A 54 -6.08 -11.02 19.23
CA ARG A 54 -4.99 -10.95 18.26
C ARG A 54 -4.11 -9.76 18.59
N TRP A 55 -2.80 -9.95 18.49
CA TRP A 55 -1.85 -8.85 18.51
C TRP A 55 -1.47 -8.51 17.07
N LEU A 56 -1.41 -7.21 16.75
CA LEU A 56 -1.06 -6.74 15.43
C LEU A 56 0.18 -5.85 15.49
N THR A 57 1.14 -6.11 14.62
CA THR A 57 2.26 -5.19 14.35
C THR A 57 2.39 -4.97 12.85
N VAL A 58 2.89 -3.80 12.47
CA VAL A 58 3.21 -3.48 11.07
C VAL A 58 4.70 -3.19 10.95
N ALA A 59 5.35 -3.81 9.97
CA ALA A 59 6.74 -3.56 9.63
C ALA A 59 6.83 -2.93 8.25
N TYR A 60 7.69 -1.92 8.13
CA TYR A 60 7.97 -1.30 6.85
C TYR A 60 8.75 -2.25 5.93
N ILE A 61 8.37 -2.30 4.66
CA ILE A 61 9.17 -2.87 3.57
C ILE A 61 9.27 -1.89 2.40
N PRO A 62 10.41 -1.81 1.70
CA PRO A 62 10.49 -1.05 0.45
C PRO A 62 9.47 -1.53 -0.59
N GLY A 63 8.90 -0.62 -1.38
CA GLY A 63 7.94 -0.95 -2.44
C GLY A 63 8.43 -2.01 -3.44
N LYS A 64 9.74 -2.02 -3.73
CA LYS A 64 10.39 -3.08 -4.54
C LYS A 64 10.26 -4.50 -3.97
N GLN A 65 9.92 -4.64 -2.69
CA GLN A 65 9.66 -5.91 -2.01
C GLN A 65 8.15 -6.17 -1.83
N ASN A 66 7.30 -5.16 -2.05
CA ASN A 66 5.83 -5.25 -1.92
C ASN A 66 5.14 -5.59 -3.25
N LEU A 67 5.85 -6.27 -4.14
CA LEU A 67 5.46 -6.47 -5.55
C LEU A 67 4.13 -7.20 -5.72
N VAL A 68 3.84 -8.17 -4.85
CA VAL A 68 2.62 -8.99 -4.89
C VAL A 68 1.41 -8.17 -4.47
N ALA A 69 1.52 -7.41 -3.38
CA ALA A 69 0.40 -6.60 -2.90
C ALA A 69 0.09 -5.44 -3.85
N ASP A 70 1.11 -4.81 -4.42
CA ASP A 70 0.97 -3.77 -5.44
C ASP A 70 0.33 -4.30 -6.74
N TYR A 71 0.71 -5.50 -7.18
CA TYR A 71 0.06 -6.14 -8.32
C TYR A 71 -1.42 -6.45 -8.04
N GLU A 72 -1.72 -7.06 -6.89
CA GLU A 72 -3.09 -7.46 -6.53
C GLU A 72 -4.01 -6.25 -6.29
N SER A 73 -3.48 -5.14 -5.75
CA SER A 73 -4.26 -3.91 -5.57
C SER A 73 -4.63 -3.26 -6.90
N ARG A 74 -3.74 -3.30 -7.89
CA ARG A 74 -3.96 -2.73 -9.24
C ARG A 74 -4.73 -3.63 -10.18
N ARG A 75 -4.77 -4.95 -9.92
CA ARG A 75 -5.39 -5.94 -10.82
C ARG A 75 -6.83 -5.60 -11.24
N HIS A 76 -7.58 -4.94 -10.36
CA HIS A 76 -8.98 -4.57 -10.56
C HIS A 76 -9.22 -3.06 -10.76
N GLN A 77 -8.18 -2.23 -10.70
CA GLN A 77 -8.28 -0.76 -10.71
C GLN A 77 -7.60 -0.14 -11.94
N ARG A 78 -7.68 -0.84 -13.08
CA ARG A 78 -7.05 -0.42 -14.34
C ARG A 78 -7.64 0.85 -14.96
N GLU A 79 -8.85 1.24 -14.59
CA GLU A 79 -9.54 2.36 -15.25
C GLU A 79 -9.10 3.76 -14.78
N SER A 80 -8.38 3.88 -13.65
CA SER A 80 -7.90 5.17 -13.13
C SER A 80 -6.45 5.49 -13.48
N GLU A 81 -5.69 4.54 -14.03
CA GLU A 81 -4.31 4.73 -14.43
C GLU A 81 -4.26 5.08 -15.91
N TRP A 82 -4.22 6.38 -16.21
CA TRP A 82 -4.01 6.87 -17.57
C TRP A 82 -2.50 6.84 -17.86
N MET A 83 -2.12 6.15 -18.92
CA MET A 83 -0.78 6.18 -19.47
C MET A 83 -0.81 6.89 -20.82
N LEU A 84 0.24 7.64 -21.14
CA LEU A 84 0.39 8.17 -22.48
C LEU A 84 0.53 6.99 -23.45
N ASN A 85 -0.05 7.10 -24.64
CA ASN A 85 0.10 6.06 -25.66
C ASN A 85 1.60 5.88 -25.98
N GLU A 86 2.13 4.70 -25.67
CA GLU A 86 3.56 4.39 -25.82
C GLU A 86 4.06 4.57 -27.26
N ALA A 87 3.22 4.30 -28.26
CA ALA A 87 3.60 4.49 -29.66
C ALA A 87 3.71 5.98 -30.02
N LEU A 88 2.78 6.81 -29.55
CA LEU A 88 2.83 8.26 -29.76
C LEU A 88 4.00 8.91 -28.99
N LEU A 89 4.25 8.44 -27.77
CA LEU A 89 5.43 8.84 -27.02
C LEU A 89 6.70 8.48 -27.79
N SER A 90 6.86 7.23 -28.20
CA SER A 90 8.07 6.76 -28.88
C SER A 90 8.34 7.56 -30.15
N ASP A 91 7.30 7.80 -30.95
CA ASP A 91 7.40 8.62 -32.17
C ASP A 91 7.79 10.08 -31.87
N THR A 92 7.23 10.68 -30.82
CA THR A 92 7.59 12.05 -30.41
C THR A 92 9.00 12.15 -29.84
N LEU A 93 9.46 11.17 -29.06
CA LEU A 93 10.83 11.13 -28.53
C LEU A 93 11.88 11.03 -29.65
N VAL A 94 11.60 10.20 -30.67
CA VAL A 94 12.44 10.10 -31.87
C VAL A 94 12.47 11.43 -32.63
N LYS A 95 11.32 12.08 -32.82
CA LYS A 95 11.23 13.40 -33.49
C LYS A 95 11.96 14.51 -32.72
N LEU A 96 11.97 14.44 -31.39
CA LEU A 96 12.66 15.39 -30.52
C LEU A 96 14.16 15.09 -30.37
N ASN A 97 14.65 14.01 -31.01
CA ASN A 97 16.02 13.51 -30.86
C ASN A 97 16.41 13.33 -29.39
N PHE A 98 15.45 12.89 -28.58
CA PHE A 98 15.59 12.71 -27.14
C PHE A 98 15.55 11.22 -26.81
N SER A 99 16.61 10.74 -26.17
CA SER A 99 16.70 9.39 -25.61
C SER A 99 16.93 9.49 -24.11
N SER A 100 15.98 9.00 -23.31
CA SER A 100 16.18 8.87 -21.87
C SER A 100 16.76 7.50 -21.54
N GLU A 101 17.78 7.45 -20.67
CA GLU A 101 18.21 6.21 -20.01
C GLU A 101 17.29 5.82 -18.83
N ILE A 102 16.28 6.65 -18.55
CA ILE A 102 15.33 6.47 -17.46
C ILE A 102 13.96 6.17 -18.07
N ASP A 103 13.24 5.20 -17.50
CA ASP A 103 11.85 4.93 -17.85
C ASP A 103 11.02 6.18 -17.55
N LEU A 104 10.43 6.76 -18.60
CA LEU A 104 9.60 7.97 -18.53
C LEU A 104 8.19 7.66 -18.02
N PHE A 105 7.86 6.38 -17.89
CA PHE A 105 6.60 5.91 -17.34
C PHE A 105 6.88 5.12 -16.07
N ALA A 106 5.96 5.21 -15.12
CA ALA A 106 5.96 4.30 -13.98
C ALA A 106 5.39 2.96 -14.43
N THR A 107 6.06 2.29 -15.36
CA THR A 107 5.77 0.91 -15.74
C THR A 107 6.66 -0.02 -14.94
N ARG A 108 6.12 -1.16 -14.54
CA ARG A 108 6.84 -2.18 -13.77
C ARG A 108 7.06 -3.42 -14.63
#